data_AF-A0A529Y232-F1
#
_entry.id   AF-A0A529Y232-F1
#
_cell.length_a   1.000
_cell.length_b   1.000
_cell.length_c   1.000
_cell.angle_alpha   90.00
_cell.angle_beta   90.00
_cell.angle_gamma   90.00
#
_symmetry.space_group_name_H-M   'P 1'
#
loop_
_entity.id
_entity.type
_entity.pdbx_description
1 polymer ?
#
loop_
_entity_poly.entity_id
_entity_poly.type
_entity_poly.pdbx_seq_one_letter_code
_entity_poly.pdbx_strand_id
1 'polypeptide(L)' 'VLMELVYNGRAPVALVLHEPDAILLLGLIVAREMGWQTPIAVRLDRGAFDAYRGGAATVTADGAITMVV' A
#
# COMPACT_ATOMS: atom_id res chain seq x y z
N VAL A 1 -14.76 0.23 -1.64
CA VAL A 1 -14.04 0.97 -2.71
C VAL A 1 -12.69 0.36 -3.04
N LEU A 2 -11.78 0.09 -2.09
CA LEU A 2 -10.46 -0.49 -2.43
C LEU A 2 -10.55 -1.78 -3.27
N MET A 3 -11.43 -2.72 -2.91
CA MET A 3 -11.63 -3.95 -3.69
C MET A 3 -12.09 -3.69 -5.12
N GLU A 4 -12.92 -2.67 -5.35
CA GLU A 4 -13.35 -2.28 -6.70
C GLU A 4 -12.16 -1.74 -7.52
N LEU A 5 -11.27 -0.98 -6.87
CA LEU A 5 -10.04 -0.50 -7.51
C LEU A 5 -9.10 -1.65 -7.86
N VAL A 6 -8.95 -2.64 -6.96
CA VAL A 6 -8.16 -3.84 -7.21
C VAL A 6 -8.73 -4.64 -8.37
N TYR A 7 -10.04 -4.91 -8.34
CA TYR A 7 -10.73 -5.66 -9.38
C TYR A 7 -10.56 -5.02 -10.78
N ASN A 8 -10.65 -3.70 -10.86
CA ASN A 8 -10.54 -2.96 -12.12
C ASN A 8 -9.11 -2.57 -12.50
N GLY A 9 -8.08 -3.05 -11.79
CA GLY A 9 -6.67 -2.73 -12.07
C GLY A 9 -6.30 -1.25 -11.85
N ARG A 10 -7.05 -0.55 -10.99
CA ARG A 10 -6.89 0.88 -10.65
C ARG A 10 -6.46 1.13 -9.22
N ALA A 11 -6.11 0.07 -8.48
CA ALA A 11 -5.53 0.21 -7.15
C ALA A 11 -4.17 0.91 -7.24
N PRO A 12 -3.76 1.64 -6.18
CA PRO A 12 -2.39 2.15 -6.11
C PRO A 12 -1.39 0.99 -6.13
N VAL A 13 -0.14 1.26 -6.49
CA VAL A 13 0.93 0.24 -6.53
C VAL A 13 1.32 -0.27 -5.12
N ALA A 14 1.15 0.58 -4.10
CA ALA A 14 1.39 0.25 -2.69
C ALA A 14 0.51 1.14 -1.79
N LEU A 15 0.23 0.66 -0.58
CA LEU A 15 -0.40 1.42 0.50
C LEU A 15 0.63 1.62 1.62
N VAL A 16 0.87 2.85 2.05
CA VAL A 16 1.74 3.16 3.18
C VAL A 16 0.89 3.85 4.26
N LEU A 17 0.80 3.22 5.43
CA LEU A 17 -0.08 3.64 6.52
C LEU A 17 0.71 3.83 7.81
N HIS A 18 0.31 4.77 8.66
CA HIS A 18 0.92 4.89 9.99
C HIS A 18 0.55 3.74 10.92
N GLU A 19 -0.73 3.35 10.86
CA GLU A 19 -1.30 2.30 11.67
C GLU A 19 -2.08 1.34 10.76
N PRO A 20 -2.19 0.05 11.14
CA PRO A 20 -2.98 -0.91 10.37
C PRO A 20 -4.46 -0.51 10.37
N ASP A 21 -5.05 -0.40 9.19
CA ASP A 21 -6.48 -0.19 9.03
C ASP A 21 -7.18 -1.54 8.80
N ALA A 22 -8.04 -1.94 9.73
CA ALA A 22 -8.68 -3.26 9.70
C ALA A 22 -9.52 -3.50 8.44
N ILE A 23 -10.21 -2.47 7.94
CA ILE A 23 -11.14 -2.61 6.81
C ILE A 23 -10.36 -2.67 5.49
N LEU A 24 -9.38 -1.80 5.31
CA LEU A 24 -8.54 -1.80 4.11
C LEU A 24 -7.75 -3.10 4.00
N LEU A 25 -7.15 -3.55 5.10
CA LEU A 25 -6.37 -4.79 5.12
C LEU A 25 -7.24 -6.02 4.89
N LEU A 26 -8.44 -6.10 5.48
CA LEU A 26 -9.38 -7.18 5.20
C LEU A 26 -9.77 -7.22 3.71
N GLY A 27 -10.02 -6.07 3.08
CA GLY A 27 -10.31 -5.99 1.65
C GLY A 27 -9.16 -6.53 0.77
N LEU A 28 -7.91 -6.29 1.16
CA LEU A 28 -6.74 -6.86 0.48
C LEU A 28 -6.63 -8.38 0.68
N ILE A 29 -6.92 -8.88 1.88
CA ILE A 29 -6.95 -10.32 2.14
C ILE A 29 -7.99 -10.98 1.23
N VAL A 30 -9.22 -10.47 1.21
CA VAL A 30 -10.29 -11.04 0.36
C VAL A 30 -9.92 -10.95 -1.12
N ALA A 31 -9.41 -9.82 -1.60
CA ALA A 31 -8.98 -9.68 -3.00
C ALA A 31 -7.89 -10.71 -3.38
N ARG A 32 -6.95 -10.99 -2.48
CA ARG A 32 -5.94 -12.04 -2.66
C ARG A 32 -6.56 -13.43 -2.74
N GLU A 33 -7.53 -13.76 -1.89
CA GLU A 33 -8.26 -15.03 -1.94
C GLU A 33 -9.05 -15.19 -3.24
N MET A 34 -9.48 -14.09 -3.86
CA MET A 34 -10.10 -14.09 -5.20
C MET A 34 -9.08 -14.23 -6.35
N GLY A 35 -7.79 -14.36 -6.05
CA GLY A 35 -6.71 -14.46 -7.03
C GLY A 35 -6.34 -13.13 -7.71
N TRP A 36 -6.78 -12.00 -7.17
CA TRP A 36 -6.49 -10.69 -7.75
C TRP A 36 -5.12 -10.17 -7.31
N GLN A 37 -4.46 -9.41 -8.19
CA GLN A 37 -3.21 -8.72 -7.85
C GLN A 37 -3.51 -7.62 -6.83
N THR A 38 -2.90 -7.70 -5.65
CA THR A 38 -3.16 -6.77 -4.54
C THR A 38 -1.93 -5.91 -4.28
N PRO A 39 -2.11 -4.62 -3.93
CA PRO A 39 -0.99 -3.81 -3.48
C PRO A 39 -0.42 -4.31 -2.16
N ILE A 40 0.89 -4.12 -1.99
CA ILE A 40 1.53 -4.28 -0.68
C ILE A 40 1.06 -3.18 0.26
N ALA A 41 0.80 -3.54 1.53
CA ALA A 41 0.51 -2.59 2.59
C ALA A 41 1.69 -2.54 3.57
N VAL A 42 2.29 -1.37 3.73
CA VAL A 42 3.47 -1.15 4.57
C VAL A 42 3.10 -0.19 5.70
N ARG A 43 3.55 -0.52 6.91
CA ARG A 43 3.46 0.39 8.05
C ARG A 43 4.70 1.27 8.10
N LEU A 44 4.51 2.59 8.14
CA LEU A 44 5.58 3.56 8.29
C LEU A 44 5.33 4.40 9.54
N ASP A 45 6.38 4.65 10.34
CA ASP A 45 6.24 5.53 11.51
C ASP A 45 5.78 6.93 11.12
N ARG A 46 4.92 7.54 11.94
CA ARG A 46 4.34 8.86 11.67
C ARG A 46 5.41 9.92 11.38
N GLY A 47 6.50 9.90 12.13
CA GLY A 47 7.61 10.85 11.97
C GLY A 47 8.45 10.64 10.71
N ALA A 48 8.34 9.48 10.05
CA ALA A 48 9.11 9.19 8.84
C ALA A 48 8.43 9.69 7.56
N PHE A 49 7.13 10.01 7.57
CA PHE A 49 6.40 10.49 6.38
C PHE A 49 6.97 11.79 5.82
N ASP A 50 7.51 12.68 6.67
CA ASP A 50 8.06 13.95 6.23
C ASP A 50 9.27 13.78 5.30
N ALA A 51 10.04 12.70 5.46
CA ALA A 51 11.17 12.39 4.57
C ALA A 51 10.74 12.07 3.12
N TYR A 52 9.47 11.71 2.91
CA TYR A 52 8.92 11.33 1.60
C TYR A 52 8.02 12.40 0.97
N ARG A 53 7.80 13.53 1.65
CA ARG A 53 6.90 14.58 1.17
C ARG A 53 7.43 15.23 -0.11
N GLY A 54 6.55 15.36 -1.09
CA GLY A 54 6.84 16.06 -2.35
C GLY A 54 7.77 15.30 -3.31
N GLY A 55 8.15 14.07 -2.97
CA GLY A 55 8.98 13.21 -3.83
C GLY A 55 8.27 11.94 -4.28
N ALA A 56 9.00 11.13 -5.03
CA ALA A 56 8.59 9.78 -5.36
C ALA A 56 9.28 8.78 -4.43
N ALA A 57 8.58 7.71 -4.08
CA ALA A 57 9.09 6.64 -3.24
C ALA A 57 9.05 5.31 -4.00
N THR A 58 10.04 4.46 -3.76
CA THR A 58 10.02 3.06 -4.18
C THR A 58 9.59 2.21 -3.00
N VAL A 59 8.66 1.27 -3.24
CA VAL A 59 8.26 0.26 -2.26
C VAL A 59 8.56 -1.10 -2.85
N THR A 60 9.39 -1.89 -2.16
CA THR A 60 9.77 -3.23 -2.60
C THR A 60 8.74 -4.26 -2.13
N ALA A 61 8.76 -5.47 -2.70
CA ALA A 61 7.82 -6.54 -2.36
C ALA A 61 7.95 -7.07 -0.92
N ASP A 62 9.10 -6.86 -0.27
CA ASP A 62 9.37 -7.14 1.14
C ASP A 62 9.03 -5.96 2.08
N GLY A 63 8.57 -4.83 1.52
CA GLY A 63 8.08 -3.69 2.29
C GLY A 63 9.15 -2.65 2.65
N ALA A 64 10.34 -2.70 2.06
CA ALA A 64 11.30 -1.61 2.19
C ALA A 64 10.83 -0.39 1.40
N ILE A 65 10.98 0.80 1.99
CA ILE A 65 10.62 2.08 1.38
C ILE A 65 11.88 2.93 1.23
N THR A 66 12.11 3.46 0.03
CA THR A 66 13.24 4.37 -0.25
C THR A 66 12.78 5.56 -1.09
N MET A 67 13.52 6.67 -1.01
CA MET A 67 13.30 7.82 -1.90
C MET A 67 13.85 7.54 -3.30
N VAL A 68 13.10 7.97 -4.30
CA VAL A 68 13.62 8.08 -5.67
C VAL A 68 14.47 9.35 -5.72
N VAL A 69 15.74 9.18 -6.07
CA VAL A 69 16.73 10.28 -6.20
C VAL A 69 16.66 10.86 -7.61
#